data_AF-A0A945GPJ9-F1
#
_entry.id   AF-A0A945GPJ9-F1
#
_cell.length_a   1.000
_cell.length_b   1.000
_cell.length_c   1.000
_cell.angle_alpha   90.00
_cell.angle_beta   90.00
_cell.angle_gamma   90.00
#
_symmetry.space_group_name_H-M   'P 1'
#
loop_
_entity.id
_entity.type
_entity.pdbx_description
1 polymer ?
#
loop_
_entity_poly.entity_id
_entity_poly.type
_entity_poly.pdbx_seq_one_letter_code
_entity_poly.pdbx_strand_id
1 'polypeptide(L)'
;MLLRREPRPHPYLFFTAEDLPSLKNRADRRPHDACYRLLLQSADLLLLEPIPEEPTLEDPHLRYRFYAACRALQSCGQVLAFAFVLSGDPRYAARARDWGLAFAGWTRWASP
;
A
#
# COMPACT_ATOMS: atom_id res chain seq x y z
N MET A 1 29.88 17.42 -2.17
CA MET A 1 28.84 17.79 -3.15
C MET A 1 27.87 16.62 -3.26
N LEU A 2 26.69 16.70 -2.61
CA LEU A 2 25.68 15.63 -2.71
C LEU A 2 25.00 15.76 -4.07
N LEU A 3 25.15 14.75 -4.94
CA LEU A 3 24.44 14.67 -6.21
C LEU A 3 22.94 14.63 -5.93
N ARG A 4 22.24 15.71 -6.24
CA ARG A 4 20.77 15.77 -6.24
C ARG A 4 20.30 14.84 -7.36
N ARG A 5 19.91 13.62 -7.03
CA ARG A 5 19.22 12.73 -7.96
C ARG A 5 17.83 13.30 -8.19
N GLU A 6 17.46 13.54 -9.45
CA GLU A 6 16.09 13.89 -9.77
C GLU A 6 15.15 12.76 -9.30
N PRO A 7 13.95 13.09 -8.77
CA PRO A 7 12.98 12.09 -8.38
C PRO A 7 12.62 11.23 -9.60
N ARG A 8 12.74 9.91 -9.45
CA ARG A 8 12.30 8.99 -10.50
C ARG A 8 10.76 9.09 -10.63
N PRO A 9 10.21 9.13 -11.86
CA PRO A 9 8.77 9.13 -12.05
C PRO A 9 8.16 7.86 -11.43
N HIS A 10 7.07 8.03 -10.68
CA HIS A 10 6.33 6.91 -10.11
C HIS A 10 5.41 6.28 -11.17
N PRO A 11 5.12 4.97 -11.09
CA PRO A 11 5.72 3.97 -10.20
C PRO A 11 7.14 3.58 -10.64
N TYR A 12 8.01 3.17 -9.69
CA TYR A 12 9.39 2.74 -10.01
C TYR A 12 9.96 1.62 -9.13
N LEU A 13 9.20 1.12 -8.14
CA LEU A 13 9.72 0.15 -7.16
C LEU A 13 9.69 -1.28 -7.68
N PHE A 14 8.56 -1.70 -8.26
CA PHE A 14 8.36 -3.06 -8.81
C PHE A 14 8.07 -3.06 -10.31
N PHE A 15 7.57 -1.94 -10.82
CA PHE A 15 7.23 -1.71 -12.22
C PHE A 15 7.28 -0.21 -12.50
N THR A 16 7.34 0.14 -13.77
CA THR A 16 7.32 1.50 -14.30
C THR A 16 5.94 1.87 -14.87
N ALA A 17 5.75 3.14 -15.23
CA ALA A 17 4.54 3.56 -15.94
C ALA A 17 4.37 2.86 -17.31
N GLU A 18 5.47 2.53 -17.97
CA GLU A 18 5.50 1.85 -19.27
C GLU A 18 5.03 0.39 -19.18
N ASP A 19 5.19 -0.24 -18.01
CA ASP A 19 4.73 -1.62 -17.77
C ASP A 19 3.21 -1.71 -17.58
N LEU A 20 2.52 -0.61 -17.26
CA LEU A 20 1.10 -0.62 -16.87
C LEU A 20 0.16 -1.20 -17.93
N PRO A 21 0.27 -0.85 -19.23
CA PRO A 21 -0.59 -1.44 -20.25
C PRO A 21 -0.45 -2.97 -20.32
N SER A 22 0.79 -3.47 -20.18
CA SER A 22 1.07 -4.91 -20.17
C SER A 22 0.48 -5.60 -18.94
N LEU A 23 0.65 -5.01 -17.75
CA LEU A 23 0.09 -5.52 -16.51
C LEU A 23 -1.44 -5.59 -16.54
N LYS A 24 -2.10 -4.54 -17.02
CA LYS A 24 -3.56 -4.50 -17.18
C LYS A 24 -4.04 -5.58 -18.15
N ASN A 25 -3.39 -5.71 -19.31
CA ASN A 25 -3.73 -6.76 -20.28
C ASN A 25 -3.52 -8.18 -19.72
N ARG A 26 -2.52 -8.39 -18.86
CA ARG A 26 -2.33 -9.67 -18.17
C ARG A 26 -3.42 -9.94 -17.14
N ALA A 27 -3.87 -8.91 -16.43
CA ALA A 27 -4.88 -9.04 -15.37
C ALA A 27 -6.19 -9.68 -15.87
N ASP A 28 -6.56 -9.48 -17.14
CA ASP A 28 -7.77 -10.06 -17.74
C ASP A 28 -7.54 -11.41 -18.46
N ARG A 29 -6.33 -11.97 -18.37
CA ARG A 29 -5.94 -13.20 -19.07
C ARG A 29 -5.50 -14.30 -18.11
N ARG A 30 -5.84 -15.55 -18.46
CA ARG A 30 -5.33 -16.73 -17.74
C ARG A 30 -3.80 -16.78 -17.78
N PRO A 31 -3.13 -17.22 -16.71
CA PRO A 31 -3.70 -17.65 -15.42
C PRO A 31 -3.95 -16.50 -14.41
N HIS A 32 -3.69 -15.24 -14.79
CA HIS A 32 -3.65 -14.11 -13.86
C HIS A 32 -5.03 -13.53 -13.53
N ASP A 33 -6.07 -13.85 -14.32
CA ASP A 33 -7.45 -13.41 -14.07
C ASP A 33 -7.96 -13.84 -12.69
N ALA A 34 -7.59 -15.04 -12.24
CA ALA A 34 -7.93 -15.50 -10.89
C ALA A 34 -7.25 -14.65 -9.81
N CYS A 35 -5.96 -14.37 -9.97
CA CYS A 35 -5.21 -13.51 -9.05
C CYS A 35 -5.76 -12.09 -9.03
N TYR A 36 -6.16 -11.56 -10.19
CA TYR A 36 -6.73 -10.23 -10.30
C TYR A 36 -8.09 -10.13 -9.59
N ARG A 37 -8.98 -11.11 -9.76
CA ARG A 37 -10.25 -11.17 -9.01
C ARG A 37 -10.01 -11.21 -7.49
N LEU A 38 -9.08 -12.04 -7.04
CA LEU A 38 -8.72 -12.13 -5.61
C LEU A 38 -8.13 -10.82 -5.09
N LEU A 39 -7.32 -10.12 -5.89
CA LEU A 39 -6.79 -8.80 -5.56
C LEU A 39 -7.92 -7.79 -5.34
N LEU A 40 -8.89 -7.70 -6.26
CA LEU A 40 -10.01 -6.77 -6.14
C LEU A 40 -10.91 -7.10 -4.95
N GLN A 41 -11.23 -8.38 -4.74
CA GLN A 41 -12.00 -8.82 -3.57
C GLN A 41 -11.30 -8.45 -2.25
N SER A 42 -9.97 -8.63 -2.20
CA SER A 42 -9.18 -8.25 -1.03
C SER A 42 -9.17 -6.73 -0.84
N ALA A 43 -9.02 -5.97 -1.91
CA ALA A 43 -9.06 -4.51 -1.87
C ALA A 43 -10.41 -3.98 -1.39
N ASP A 44 -11.53 -4.59 -1.81
CA ASP A 44 -12.87 -4.23 -1.35
C ASP A 44 -13.05 -4.46 0.15
N LEU A 45 -12.53 -5.57 0.70
CA LEU A 45 -12.56 -5.80 2.15
C LEU A 45 -11.72 -4.75 2.90
N LEU A 46 -10.56 -4.39 2.35
CA LEU A 46 -9.64 -3.41 2.94
C LEU A 46 -10.15 -1.96 2.92
N LEU A 47 -11.19 -1.67 2.13
CA LEU A 47 -11.89 -0.37 2.24
C LEU A 47 -12.51 -0.17 3.62
N LEU A 48 -12.89 -1.26 4.30
CA LEU A 48 -13.56 -1.25 5.60
C LEU A 48 -12.59 -1.45 6.77
N GLU A 49 -11.39 -1.95 6.51
CA GLU A 49 -10.40 -2.25 7.56
C GLU A 49 -9.95 -0.96 8.26
N PRO A 50 -10.01 -0.89 9.61
CA PRO A 50 -9.54 0.29 10.34
C PRO A 50 -8.04 0.49 10.14
N ILE A 51 -7.62 1.76 10.03
CA ILE A 51 -6.19 2.10 10.02
C ILE A 51 -5.71 2.08 11.47
N PRO A 52 -4.63 1.32 11.81
CA PRO A 52 -4.08 1.30 13.16
C PRO A 52 -3.66 2.70 13.63
N GLU A 53 -3.99 3.00 14.87
CA GLU A 53 -3.48 4.18 15.57
C GLU A 53 -2.00 4.01 15.91
N GLU A 54 -1.30 5.12 16.14
CA GLU A 54 0.08 5.11 16.63
C GLU A 54 0.12 4.44 18.02
N PRO A 55 0.92 3.38 18.23
CA PRO A 55 1.06 2.75 19.54
C PRO A 55 1.60 3.71 20.60
N THR A 56 1.05 3.66 21.81
CA THR A 56 1.47 4.49 22.94
C THR A 56 2.70 3.91 23.65
N LEU A 57 3.52 4.75 24.29
CA LEU A 57 4.75 4.28 24.96
C LEU A 57 4.47 3.43 26.20
N GLU A 58 3.32 3.65 26.79
CA GLU A 58 2.83 2.95 27.97
C GLU A 58 2.35 1.52 27.61
N ASP A 59 2.30 1.16 26.32
CA ASP A 59 1.89 -0.17 25.88
C ASP A 59 2.97 -1.21 26.23
N PRO A 60 2.68 -2.22 27.08
CA PRO A 60 3.64 -3.27 27.43
C PRO A 60 4.04 -4.14 26.22
N HIS A 61 3.31 -4.05 25.12
CA HIS A 61 3.54 -4.71 23.85
C HIS A 61 3.89 -3.74 22.72
N LEU A 62 4.36 -2.52 23.04
CA LEU A 62 4.73 -1.46 22.09
C LEU A 62 5.44 -1.99 20.85
N ARG A 63 6.53 -2.74 21.04
CA ARG A 63 7.32 -3.30 19.93
C ARG A 63 6.46 -4.18 19.00
N TYR A 64 5.64 -5.06 19.57
CA TYR A 64 4.77 -5.94 18.80
C TYR A 64 3.72 -5.14 18.03
N ARG A 65 3.07 -4.17 18.68
CA ARG A 65 2.05 -3.30 18.07
C ARG A 65 2.61 -2.46 16.94
N PHE A 66 3.80 -1.89 17.13
CA PHE A 66 4.51 -1.13 16.09
C PHE A 66 4.73 -2.00 14.84
N TYR A 67 5.35 -3.18 14.98
CA TYR A 67 5.58 -4.05 13.82
C TYR A 67 4.30 -4.61 13.21
N ALA A 68 3.27 -4.88 14.02
CA ALA A 68 1.97 -5.31 13.52
C ALA A 68 1.33 -4.23 12.65
N ALA A 69 1.37 -2.97 13.07
CA ALA A 69 0.86 -1.86 12.30
C ALA A 69 1.71 -1.59 11.04
N CYS A 70 3.06 -1.65 11.12
CA CYS A 70 3.91 -1.58 9.92
C CYS A 70 3.56 -2.66 8.89
N ARG A 71 3.31 -3.90 9.35
CA ARG A 71 2.84 -4.98 8.46
C ARG A 71 1.45 -4.69 7.90
N ALA A 72 0.55 -4.11 8.70
CA ALA A 72 -0.76 -3.70 8.21
C ALA A 72 -0.65 -2.65 7.10
N LEU A 73 0.22 -1.65 7.22
CA LEU A 73 0.47 -0.69 6.13
C LEU A 73 1.00 -1.39 4.87
N GLN A 74 1.97 -2.29 5.02
CA GLN A 74 2.53 -3.03 3.90
C GLN A 74 1.47 -3.88 3.21
N SER A 75 0.70 -4.68 3.95
CA SER A 75 -0.31 -5.55 3.37
C SER A 75 -1.52 -4.78 2.83
N CYS A 76 -2.06 -3.82 3.58
CA CYS A 76 -3.29 -3.13 3.21
C CYS A 76 -3.04 -2.04 2.17
N GLY A 77 -2.06 -1.16 2.44
CA GLY A 77 -1.74 -0.03 1.57
C GLY A 77 -1.23 -0.48 0.19
N GLN A 78 -0.39 -1.52 0.12
CA GLN A 78 0.11 -2.02 -1.16
C GLN A 78 -0.98 -2.70 -1.99
N VAL A 79 -1.85 -3.50 -1.35
CA VAL A 79 -2.98 -4.14 -2.05
C VAL A 79 -3.92 -3.09 -2.65
N LEU A 80 -4.30 -2.07 -1.87
CA LEU A 80 -5.14 -0.97 -2.34
C LEU A 80 -4.46 -0.18 -3.46
N ALA A 81 -3.19 0.18 -3.31
CA ALA A 81 -2.44 0.91 -4.35
C ALA A 81 -2.33 0.10 -5.65
N PHE A 82 -2.07 -1.20 -5.56
CA PHE A 82 -1.94 -2.05 -6.73
C PHE A 82 -3.29 -2.31 -7.41
N ALA A 83 -4.36 -2.50 -6.62
CA ALA A 83 -5.72 -2.60 -7.12
C ALA A 83 -6.13 -1.34 -7.90
N PHE A 84 -5.80 -0.15 -7.40
CA PHE A 84 -6.01 1.11 -8.14
C PHE A 84 -5.26 1.13 -9.47
N VAL A 85 -3.96 0.80 -9.45
CA VAL A 85 -3.13 0.85 -10.65
C VAL A 85 -3.70 -0.01 -11.78
N LEU A 86 -4.23 -1.20 -11.45
CA LEU A 86 -4.80 -2.11 -12.43
C LEU A 86 -6.23 -1.74 -12.83
N SER A 87 -7.13 -1.48 -11.88
CA SER A 87 -8.55 -1.24 -12.13
C SER A 87 -8.89 0.18 -12.54
N GLY A 88 -8.12 1.17 -12.07
CA GLY A 88 -8.44 2.59 -12.17
C GLY A 88 -9.50 3.09 -11.18
N ASP A 89 -9.99 2.25 -10.24
CA ASP A 89 -11.01 2.68 -9.28
C ASP A 89 -10.43 3.65 -8.22
N PRO A 90 -10.88 4.92 -8.19
CA PRO A 90 -10.32 5.94 -7.32
C PRO A 90 -10.53 5.67 -5.82
N ARG A 91 -11.49 4.80 -5.43
CA ARG A 91 -11.73 4.46 -4.03
C ARG A 91 -10.51 3.80 -3.40
N TYR A 92 -9.85 2.92 -4.15
CA TYR A 92 -8.64 2.25 -3.66
C TYR A 92 -7.47 3.22 -3.51
N ALA A 93 -7.31 4.18 -4.44
CA ALA A 93 -6.28 5.21 -4.34
C ALA A 93 -6.50 6.11 -3.12
N ALA A 94 -7.74 6.56 -2.90
CA ALA A 94 -8.10 7.38 -1.76
C ALA A 94 -7.79 6.65 -0.45
N ARG A 95 -8.21 5.38 -0.33
CA ARG A 95 -7.96 4.60 0.87
C ARG A 95 -6.47 4.32 1.09
N ALA A 96 -5.72 3.98 0.04
CA ALA A 96 -4.26 3.78 0.13
C ALA A 96 -3.54 5.05 0.60
N ARG A 97 -3.97 6.23 0.12
CA ARG A 97 -3.47 7.53 0.59
C ARG A 97 -3.78 7.73 2.07
N ASP A 98 -4.99 7.43 2.53
CA ASP A 98 -5.36 7.61 3.94
C ASP A 98 -4.50 6.74 4.87
N TRP A 99 -4.23 5.48 4.48
CA TRP A 99 -3.26 4.61 5.15
C TRP A 99 -1.86 5.25 5.18
N GLY A 100 -1.38 5.72 4.05
CA GLY A 100 -0.06 6.37 3.96
C GLY A 100 0.05 7.62 4.84
N LEU A 101 -0.97 8.48 4.84
CA LEU A 101 -1.01 9.71 5.63
C LEU A 101 -1.11 9.45 7.13
N ALA A 102 -1.89 8.45 7.55
CA ALA A 102 -1.99 8.08 8.95
C ALA A 102 -0.63 7.68 9.53
N PHE A 103 0.11 6.81 8.83
CA PHE A 103 1.47 6.43 9.24
C PHE A 103 2.46 7.58 9.10
N ALA A 104 2.34 8.39 8.03
CA ALA A 104 3.17 9.57 7.84
C ALA A 104 3.03 10.59 8.99
N GLY A 105 1.84 10.63 9.61
CA GLY A 105 1.52 11.49 10.74
C GLY A 105 2.02 10.99 12.09
N TRP A 106 2.58 9.78 12.17
CA TRP A 106 3.11 9.27 13.42
C TRP A 106 4.31 10.09 13.90
N THR A 107 4.35 10.33 15.20
CA THR A 107 5.44 11.06 15.83
C THR A 107 6.75 10.26 15.85
N ARG A 108 6.67 8.93 15.71
CA ARG A 108 7.81 8.02 15.83
C ARG A 108 7.83 6.93 14.77
N TRP A 109 9.03 6.61 14.31
CA TRP A 109 9.31 5.63 13.25
C TRP A 109 10.24 4.50 13.70
N ALA A 110 10.50 4.41 15.00
CA ALA A 110 11.32 3.38 15.61
C ALA A 110 10.74 3.01 16.98
N SER A 111 10.82 1.73 17.34
CA SER A 111 10.71 1.31 18.74
C SER A 111 11.90 1.92 19.50
N PRO A 112 11.69 2.46 20.71
CA PRO A 112 12.81 2.69 21.61
C PRO A 112 13.57 1.38 21.90
#